data_AF-A0A6T1XUM2-F1
#
_entry.id   AF-A0A6T1XUM2-F1
#
_cell.length_a   1.000
_cell.length_b   1.000
_cell.length_c   1.000
_cell.angle_alpha   90.00
_cell.angle_beta   90.00
_cell.angle_gamma   90.00
#
_symmetry.space_group_name_H-M   'P 1'
#
loop_
_entity.id
_entity.type
_entity.pdbx_description
1 polymer ?
#
loop_
_entity_poly.entity_id
_entity_poly.type
_entity_poly.pdbx_seq_one_letter_code
_entity_poly.pdbx_strand_id
1 'polypeptide(L)'
;KGDGLKFLNDRLKLQVEEGPNLICGDTSSDIPMVEMAMALCPEKTCTIFCLEEGPKKKAIVDKLESICPRVLIVPSPDALVTIMYRCAQIRGGCVCPPNKIPLSVQSLIPSSPRTPITNQ
;
A
#
# COMPACT_ATOMS: atom_id res chain seq x y z
N LYS A 1 -0.93 -16.14 9.77
CA LYS A 1 -0.18 -15.28 8.79
C LYS A 1 0.90 -14.43 9.47
N GLY A 2 0.66 -13.83 10.64
CA GLY A 2 1.68 -13.08 11.40
C GLY A 2 2.97 -13.88 11.69
N ASP A 3 2.86 -15.14 12.12
CA ASP A 3 4.04 -15.99 12.34
C ASP A 3 4.85 -16.23 11.04
N GLY A 4 4.17 -16.28 9.90
CA GLY A 4 4.81 -16.41 8.59
C GLY A 4 5.61 -15.16 8.24
N LEU A 5 5.09 -13.96 8.53
CA LEU A 5 5.84 -12.71 8.37
C LEU A 5 7.10 -12.72 9.23
N LYS A 6 6.99 -13.11 10.51
CA LYS A 6 8.13 -13.20 11.41
C LYS A 6 9.17 -14.19 10.90
N PHE A 7 8.75 -15.40 10.55
CA PHE A 7 9.64 -16.42 10.00
C PHE A 7 10.38 -15.94 8.75
N LEU A 8 9.69 -15.28 7.81
CA LEU A 8 10.30 -14.72 6.61
C LEU A 8 11.26 -13.57 6.92
N ASN A 9 10.90 -12.67 7.84
CA ASN A 9 11.80 -11.60 8.29
C ASN A 9 13.11 -12.18 8.84
N ASP A 10 13.00 -13.17 9.73
CA ASP A 10 14.15 -13.80 10.37
C ASP A 10 15.02 -14.57 9.38
N ARG A 11 14.38 -15.27 8.42
CA ARG A 11 15.05 -16.15 7.46
C ARG A 11 15.70 -15.39 6.31
N LEU A 12 15.03 -14.35 5.80
CA LEU A 12 15.47 -13.60 4.63
C LEU A 12 16.13 -12.26 5.00
N LYS A 13 16.14 -11.90 6.29
CA LYS A 13 16.68 -10.62 6.78
C LYS A 13 16.02 -9.43 6.08
N LEU A 14 14.69 -9.43 6.06
CA LEU A 14 13.91 -8.39 5.39
C LEU A 14 13.96 -7.03 6.10
N GLN A 15 14.42 -7.01 7.37
CA GLN A 15 14.53 -5.80 8.18
C GLN A 15 13.18 -5.07 8.31
N VAL A 16 12.10 -5.81 8.54
CA VAL A 16 10.74 -5.25 8.73
C VAL A 16 10.73 -4.19 9.85
N GLU A 17 11.58 -4.34 10.85
CA GLU A 17 11.80 -3.35 11.91
C GLU A 17 12.29 -1.97 11.42
N GLU A 18 12.98 -1.89 10.28
CA GLU A 18 13.55 -0.64 9.74
C GLU A 18 12.53 0.15 8.87
N GLY A 19 11.61 -0.57 8.22
CA GLY A 19 10.56 -0.04 7.36
C GLY A 19 11.07 0.69 6.11
N PRO A 20 10.18 1.33 5.32
CA PRO A 20 8.72 1.39 5.47
C PRO A 20 8.03 0.09 5.07
N ASN A 21 6.97 -0.28 5.80
CA ASN A 21 6.20 -1.50 5.55
C ASN A 21 4.81 -1.17 5.00
N LEU A 22 4.41 -1.88 3.95
CA LEU A 22 3.05 -1.86 3.42
C LEU A 22 2.45 -3.26 3.51
N ILE A 23 1.43 -3.42 4.35
CA ILE A 23 0.69 -4.68 4.46
C ILE A 23 -0.60 -4.57 3.65
N CYS A 24 -0.82 -5.51 2.73
CA CYS A 24 -2.07 -5.62 1.98
C CYS A 24 -2.86 -6.82 2.51
N GLY A 25 -4.17 -6.65 2.69
CA GLY A 25 -5.07 -7.73 3.09
C GLY A 25 -6.45 -7.59 2.46
N ASP A 26 -7.25 -8.64 2.55
CA ASP A 26 -8.62 -8.69 2.05
C ASP A 26 -9.59 -9.28 3.08
N THR A 27 -9.06 -9.99 4.08
CA THR A 27 -9.87 -10.68 5.09
C THR A 27 -9.34 -10.47 6.50
N SER A 28 -10.15 -10.82 7.50
CA SER A 28 -9.71 -10.83 8.90
C SER A 28 -8.50 -11.74 9.16
N SER A 29 -8.22 -12.70 8.27
CA SER A 29 -7.06 -13.59 8.37
C SER A 29 -5.71 -12.87 8.21
N ASP A 30 -5.72 -11.67 7.61
CA ASP A 30 -4.53 -10.84 7.38
C ASP A 30 -4.19 -9.93 8.57
N ILE A 31 -5.14 -9.70 9.47
CA ILE A 31 -4.95 -8.83 10.64
C ILE A 31 -3.72 -9.25 11.48
N PRO A 32 -3.46 -10.54 11.74
CA PRO A 32 -2.23 -10.94 12.43
C PRO A 32 -0.92 -10.50 11.74
N MET A 33 -0.91 -10.26 10.43
CA MET A 33 0.27 -9.67 9.76
C MET A 33 0.43 -8.20 10.11
N VAL A 34 -0.68 -7.46 10.21
CA VAL A 34 -0.69 -6.06 10.64
C VAL A 34 -0.24 -5.96 12.09
N GLU A 35 -0.77 -6.80 12.98
CA GLU A 35 -0.36 -6.86 14.40
C GLU A 35 1.15 -7.10 14.52
N MET A 36 1.70 -8.08 13.77
CA MET A 36 3.14 -8.37 13.77
C MET A 36 3.98 -7.22 13.20
N ALA A 37 3.59 -6.65 12.05
CA ALA A 37 4.31 -5.54 11.43
C ALA A 37 4.30 -4.28 12.31
N MET A 38 3.17 -3.97 12.95
CA MET A 38 3.04 -2.86 13.91
C MET A 38 3.86 -3.10 15.18
N ALA A 39 3.99 -4.34 15.64
CA ALA A 39 4.85 -4.67 16.78
C ALA A 39 6.34 -4.48 16.46
N LEU A 40 6.75 -4.71 15.20
CA LEU A 40 8.14 -4.56 14.75
C LEU A 40 8.50 -3.11 14.38
N CYS A 41 7.60 -2.39 13.70
CA CYS A 41 7.86 -1.03 13.22
C CYS A 41 6.58 -0.17 13.23
N PRO A 42 6.15 0.35 14.40
CA PRO A 42 4.90 1.11 14.51
C PRO A 42 4.94 2.44 13.75
N GLU A 43 6.11 3.08 13.65
CA GLU A 43 6.25 4.41 13.09
C GLU A 43 6.19 4.46 11.57
N LYS A 44 6.56 3.37 10.88
CA LYS A 44 6.64 3.32 9.40
C LYS A 44 5.84 2.19 8.76
N THR A 45 4.90 1.59 9.51
CA THR A 45 3.98 0.59 8.97
C THR A 45 2.66 1.23 8.53
N CYS A 46 2.22 0.90 7.32
CA CYS A 46 0.93 1.28 6.75
C CYS A 46 0.21 0.02 6.28
N THR A 47 -1.12 0.07 6.23
CA THR A 47 -1.90 -1.06 5.74
C THR A 47 -2.97 -0.62 4.74
N ILE A 48 -3.18 -1.43 3.70
CA ILE A 48 -4.28 -1.27 2.75
C ILE A 48 -5.12 -2.54 2.76
N PHE A 49 -6.44 -2.39 2.91
CA PHE A 49 -7.36 -3.52 2.89
C PHE A 49 -8.38 -3.40 1.76
N CYS A 50 -8.52 -4.46 0.96
CA CYS A 50 -9.53 -4.57 -0.08
C CYS A 50 -10.78 -5.22 0.53
N LEU A 51 -11.80 -4.44 0.83
CA LEU A 51 -13.03 -4.93 1.47
C LEU A 51 -14.24 -4.59 0.62
N GLU A 52 -14.97 -5.62 0.23
CA GLU A 52 -16.30 -5.46 -0.36
C GLU A 52 -17.31 -4.98 0.69
N GLU A 53 -18.39 -4.35 0.24
CA GLU A 53 -19.47 -3.97 1.13
C GLU A 53 -20.16 -5.21 1.72
N GLY A 54 -20.32 -5.23 3.03
CA GLY A 54 -20.94 -6.36 3.70
C GLY A 54 -20.90 -6.26 5.22
N PRO A 55 -21.61 -7.16 5.93
CA PRO A 55 -21.77 -7.09 7.39
C PRO A 55 -20.45 -7.25 8.15
N LYS A 56 -19.44 -7.88 7.54
CA LYS A 56 -18.12 -8.11 8.15
C LYS A 56 -17.17 -6.93 8.02
N LYS A 57 -17.41 -6.02 7.06
CA LYS A 57 -16.51 -4.89 6.76
C LYS A 57 -16.27 -4.03 7.99
N LYS A 58 -17.34 -3.61 8.66
CA LYS A 58 -17.26 -2.75 9.85
C LYS A 58 -16.37 -3.34 10.95
N ALA A 59 -16.59 -4.62 11.30
CA ALA A 59 -15.80 -5.28 12.33
C ALA A 59 -14.30 -5.40 11.98
N ILE A 60 -13.98 -5.61 10.70
CA ILE A 60 -12.59 -5.66 10.24
C ILE A 60 -11.95 -4.27 10.30
N VAL A 61 -12.65 -3.23 9.82
CA VAL A 61 -12.18 -1.84 9.85
C VAL A 61 -11.94 -1.36 11.27
N ASP A 62 -12.92 -1.56 12.17
CA ASP A 62 -12.81 -1.16 13.58
C ASP A 62 -11.57 -1.82 14.24
N LYS A 63 -11.32 -3.10 13.93
CA LYS A 63 -10.14 -3.81 14.43
C LYS A 63 -8.85 -3.24 13.85
N LEU A 64 -8.79 -2.97 12.54
CA LEU A 64 -7.62 -2.39 11.89
C LEU A 64 -7.26 -1.00 12.42
N GLU A 65 -8.26 -0.13 12.57
CA GLU A 65 -8.07 1.22 13.11
C GLU A 65 -7.59 1.22 14.56
N SER A 66 -7.96 0.19 15.34
CA SER A 66 -7.45 0.02 16.71
C SER A 66 -5.98 -0.41 16.77
N ILE A 67 -5.44 -1.04 15.71
CA ILE A 67 -4.09 -1.61 15.67
C ILE A 67 -3.13 -0.67 14.95
N CYS A 68 -3.56 -0.09 13.83
CA CYS A 68 -2.72 0.70 12.93
C CYS A 68 -3.37 2.08 12.71
N PRO A 69 -2.66 3.18 12.96
CA PRO A 69 -3.19 4.53 12.71
C PRO A 69 -3.21 4.90 11.22
N ARG A 70 -2.52 4.13 10.35
CA ARG A 70 -2.39 4.39 8.91
C ARG A 70 -3.03 3.27 8.10
N VAL A 71 -4.36 3.30 8.06
CA VAL A 71 -5.19 2.33 7.34
C VAL A 71 -5.84 3.01 6.15
N LEU A 72 -5.79 2.36 4.99
CA LEU A 72 -6.57 2.74 3.81
C LEU A 72 -7.45 1.55 3.41
N ILE A 73 -8.76 1.79 3.29
CA ILE A 73 -9.71 0.79 2.80
C ILE A 73 -10.03 1.10 1.35
N VAL A 74 -9.94 0.08 0.50
CA VAL A 74 -10.27 0.19 -0.93
C VAL A 74 -11.39 -0.80 -1.27
N PRO A 75 -12.27 -0.47 -2.22
CA PRO A 75 -13.44 -1.30 -2.53
C PRO A 75 -13.09 -2.53 -3.39
N SER A 76 -11.94 -2.52 -4.07
CA SER A 76 -11.53 -3.59 -4.97
C SER A 76 -10.01 -3.63 -5.16
N PRO A 77 -9.45 -4.77 -5.62
CA PRO A 77 -8.06 -4.86 -6.03
C PRO A 77 -7.67 -3.88 -7.15
N ASP A 78 -8.60 -3.54 -8.05
CA ASP A 78 -8.33 -2.60 -9.15
C ASP A 78 -8.05 -1.18 -8.64
N ALA A 79 -8.76 -0.76 -7.59
CA ALA A 79 -8.50 0.50 -6.92
C ALA A 79 -7.09 0.50 -6.31
N LEU A 80 -6.68 -0.61 -5.66
CA LEU A 80 -5.33 -0.77 -5.13
C LEU A 80 -4.27 -0.67 -6.23
N VAL A 81 -4.41 -1.42 -7.33
CA VAL A 81 -3.46 -1.41 -8.44
C VAL A 81 -3.38 -0.04 -9.09
N THR A 82 -4.51 0.66 -9.24
CA THR A 82 -4.56 2.03 -9.77
C THR A 82 -3.77 2.99 -8.89
N ILE A 83 -3.93 2.90 -7.55
CA ILE A 83 -3.17 3.71 -6.60
C ILE A 83 -1.67 3.42 -6.74
N MET A 84 -1.27 2.14 -6.74
CA MET A 84 0.13 1.75 -6.88
C MET A 84 0.75 2.25 -8.19
N TYR A 85 0.02 2.13 -9.31
CA TYR A 85 0.47 2.63 -10.60
C TYR A 85 0.71 4.15 -10.58
N ARG A 86 -0.22 4.92 -10.01
CA ARG A 86 -0.05 6.38 -9.89
C ARG A 86 1.12 6.75 -8.98
N CYS A 87 1.33 6.01 -7.88
CA CYS A 87 2.50 6.20 -7.01
C CYS A 87 3.83 5.94 -7.76
N ALA A 88 3.88 4.93 -8.61
CA ALA A 88 5.07 4.61 -9.41
C ALA A 88 5.42 5.76 -10.39
N GLN A 89 4.41 6.38 -11.02
CA GLN A 89 4.60 7.51 -11.92
C GLN A 89 5.15 8.76 -11.21
N ILE A 90 4.67 9.05 -10.01
CA ILE A 90 5.09 10.24 -9.23
C ILE A 90 6.56 10.14 -8.83
N ARG A 91 7.07 8.93 -8.56
CA ARG A 91 8.44 8.69 -8.10
C ARG A 91 9.50 8.66 -9.22
N GLY A 92 9.15 9.04 -10.45
CA GLY A 92 10.11 9.13 -11.56
C GLY A 92 10.54 7.78 -12.14
N GLY A 93 9.83 6.70 -11.82
CA GLY A 93 10.03 5.40 -12.46
C GLY A 93 9.65 5.50 -13.93
N CYS A 94 10.65 5.48 -14.81
CA CYS A 94 10.45 5.28 -16.24
C CYS A 94 9.72 3.95 -16.44
N VAL A 95 8.45 3.99 -16.87
CA VAL A 95 7.69 2.79 -17.27
C VAL A 95 7.12 3.05 -18.66
N CYS A 96 7.87 2.64 -19.69
CA CYS A 96 7.53 2.42 -21.11
C CYS A 96 6.68 3.48 -21.87
N PRO A 97 6.90 3.66 -23.19
CA PRO A 97 6.22 4.70 -23.96
C PRO A 97 4.69 4.54 -23.91
N PRO A 98 3.95 5.66 -23.84
CA PRO A 98 2.50 5.64 -23.73
C PRO A 98 1.95 5.25 -25.10
N ASN A 99 1.63 3.98 -25.30
CA ASN A 99 0.75 3.63 -26.40
C ASN A 99 -0.41 2.79 -25.88
N LYS A 100 -1.59 3.42 -25.93
CA LYS A 100 -2.93 2.92 -25.58
C LYS A 100 -3.38 3.10 -24.13
N ILE A 101 -3.33 4.33 -23.61
CA ILE A 101 -4.32 4.76 -22.61
C ILE A 101 -5.39 5.56 -23.38
N PRO A 102 -6.68 5.22 -23.28
CA PRO A 102 -7.75 6.00 -23.92
C PRO A 102 -7.75 7.44 -23.40
N LEU A 103 -7.95 8.39 -24.32
CA LEU A 103 -7.92 9.85 -24.12
C LEU A 103 -8.77 10.35 -22.93
N SER A 104 -9.74 9.57 -22.46
CA SER A 104 -10.61 9.93 -21.33
C SER A 104 -9.91 9.94 -19.97
N VAL A 105 -8.74 9.33 -19.81
CA VAL A 105 -8.03 9.23 -18.51
C VAL A 105 -6.87 10.23 -18.41
N GLN A 106 -6.46 10.84 -19.53
CA GLN A 106 -5.36 11.82 -19.56
C GLN A 106 -5.69 13.11 -18.80
N SER A 107 -6.97 13.50 -18.72
CA SER A 107 -7.42 14.70 -17.99
C SER A 107 -7.30 14.57 -16.46
N LEU A 108 -7.11 13.36 -15.94
CA LEU A 108 -6.96 13.08 -14.51
C LEU A 108 -5.49 13.04 -14.05
N ILE A 109 -4.56 13.42 -14.93
CA ILE A 109 -3.13 13.52 -14.63
C ILE A 109 -2.79 15.01 -14.44
N PRO A 110 -2.49 15.47 -13.22
CA PRO A 110 -2.00 16.83 -13.03
C PRO A 110 -0.66 16.98 -13.76
N SER A 111 -0.55 17.98 -14.62
CA SER A 111 0.70 18.36 -15.25
C SER A 111 1.66 18.91 -14.20
N SER A 112 2.55 18.08 -13.68
CA SER A 112 3.61 18.55 -12.78
C SER A 112 4.64 19.37 -13.57
N PRO A 113 5.03 20.58 -13.12
CA PRO A 113 6.11 21.32 -13.71
C PRO A 113 7.44 20.63 -13.39
N ARG A 114 8.17 20.19 -14.42
CA ARG A 114 9.56 19.73 -14.29
C ARG A 114 10.44 20.93 -13.92
N THR A 115 10.95 20.99 -12.71
CA THR A 115 12.10 21.84 -12.40
C THR A 115 13.36 21.24 -13.05
N PRO A 116 14.15 22.02 -13.80
CA PRO A 116 15.42 21.55 -14.32
C PRO A 116 16.43 21.41 -13.17
N ILE A 117 17.08 20.25 -13.10
CA ILE A 117 18.25 20.02 -12.25
C ILE A 117 19.42 20.74 -12.93
N THR A 118 19.85 21.88 -12.36
CA THR A 118 21.09 22.54 -12.75
C THR A 118 22.24 21.90 -11.97
N ASN A 119 23.14 21.21 -12.64
CA ASN A 119 24.43 20.80 -12.07
C ASN A 119 25.35 22.03 -11.99
N GLN A 120 25.67 22.49 -10.79
CA GLN A 120 26.95 23.11 -10.43
C GLN A 120 27.27 22.79 -8.97
#